data_AF-A0A425VST3-F1
#
_entry.id   AF-A0A425VST3-F1
#
_cell.length_a   1.000
_cell.length_b   1.000
_cell.length_c   1.000
_cell.angle_alpha   90.00
_cell.angle_beta   90.00
_cell.angle_gamma   90.00
#
_symmetry.space_group_name_H-M   'P 1'
#
loop_
_entity.id
_entity.type
_entity.pdbx_description
1 polymer ?
#
loop_
_entity_poly.entity_id
_entity_poly.type
_entity_poly.pdbx_seq_one_letter_code
_entity_poly.pdbx_strand_id
1 'polypeptide(L)'
;MSILITCMFAVLIITPISTVAIGMAIQLNGVFVDTAAIGVAVITIVLTIHSLKTDKSGVTIAVALGSMKLMIPNPFCHPIILLLTLTTGITYSVPVALFYVIGISASTGFGLVGLVRYLASINAS
;
A
#
# COMPACT_ATOMS: atom_id res chain seq x y z
N MET A 1 -5.80 0.85 -16.58
CA MET A 1 -5.43 1.96 -15.68
C MET A 1 -5.02 1.47 -14.29
N SER A 2 -5.50 0.31 -13.85
CA SER A 2 -5.27 -0.19 -12.49
C SER A 2 -3.80 -0.49 -12.16
N ILE A 3 -3.06 -1.12 -13.08
CA ILE A 3 -1.60 -1.35 -12.96
C ILE A 3 -0.84 -0.09 -12.57
N LEU A 4 -1.09 1.02 -13.26
CA LEU A 4 -0.36 2.26 -13.07
C LEU A 4 -0.63 2.85 -11.67
N ILE A 5 -1.89 2.81 -11.23
CA ILE A 5 -2.32 3.31 -9.92
C ILE A 5 -1.73 2.45 -8.80
N THR A 6 -1.83 1.12 -8.91
CA THR A 6 -1.23 0.19 -7.96
C THR A 6 0.28 0.44 -7.82
N CYS A 7 0.97 0.60 -8.95
CA CYS A 7 2.41 0.81 -8.99
C CYS A 7 2.81 2.16 -8.37
N MET A 8 2.10 3.25 -8.69
CA MET A 8 2.36 4.56 -8.12
C MET A 8 2.13 4.60 -6.61
N PHE A 9 1.03 4.02 -6.12
CA PHE A 9 0.75 3.99 -4.69
C PHE A 9 1.71 3.09 -3.91
N ALA A 10 2.20 2.01 -4.53
CA ALA A 10 3.24 1.16 -3.96
C ALA A 10 4.58 1.91 -3.85
N VAL A 11 4.93 2.77 -4.80
CA VAL A 11 6.15 3.61 -4.70
C VAL A 11 5.97 4.76 -3.70
N LEU A 12 4.76 5.33 -3.62
CA LEU A 12 4.50 6.43 -2.70
C LEU A 12 4.57 6.01 -1.23
N ILE A 13 4.14 4.80 -0.85
CA ILE A 13 4.14 4.38 0.57
C ILE A 13 5.56 4.21 1.15
N ILE A 14 6.55 3.91 0.31
CA ILE A 14 7.96 3.81 0.71
C ILE A 14 8.65 5.18 0.82
N THR A 15 8.02 6.24 0.31
CA THR A 15 8.51 7.62 0.43
C THR A 15 7.96 8.29 1.69
N PRO A 16 8.52 9.43 2.15
CA PRO A 16 7.97 10.17 3.29
C PRO A 16 6.55 10.76 3.08
N ILE A 17 5.92 10.49 1.94
CA ILE A 17 4.65 11.07 1.50
C ILE A 17 3.47 10.24 2.03
N SER A 18 2.35 10.91 2.35
CA SER A 18 1.12 10.23 2.78
C SER A 18 0.30 9.79 1.56
N THR A 19 0.20 8.48 1.35
CA THR A 19 -0.65 7.88 0.30
C THR A 19 -2.14 8.16 0.52
N VAL A 20 -2.59 8.18 1.78
CA VAL A 20 -3.99 8.54 2.13
C VAL A 20 -4.31 9.97 1.73
N ALA A 21 -3.40 10.91 2.01
CA ALA A 21 -3.60 12.32 1.68
C ALA A 21 -3.64 12.53 0.16
N ILE A 22 -2.77 11.85 -0.59
CA ILE A 22 -2.80 11.91 -2.06
C ILE A 22 -4.13 11.36 -2.57
N GLY A 23 -4.55 10.18 -2.10
CA GLY A 23 -5.80 9.54 -2.52
C GLY A 23 -7.03 10.41 -2.31
N MET A 24 -7.07 11.17 -1.20
CA MET A 24 -8.10 12.17 -0.94
C MET A 24 -7.96 13.40 -1.85
N ALA A 25 -6.75 13.92 -2.06
CA ALA A 25 -6.52 15.12 -2.85
C ALA A 25 -6.92 14.94 -4.32
N ILE A 26 -6.67 13.76 -4.89
CA ILE A 26 -7.06 13.42 -6.27
C ILE A 26 -8.49 12.86 -6.36
N GLN A 27 -9.21 12.77 -5.24
CA GLN A 27 -10.58 12.27 -5.15
C GLN A 27 -10.78 10.93 -5.88
N LEU A 28 -9.91 9.94 -5.61
CA LEU A 28 -10.08 8.60 -6.19
C LEU A 28 -11.44 8.05 -5.80
N ASN A 29 -12.20 7.54 -6.78
CA ASN A 29 -13.54 7.00 -6.56
C ASN A 29 -13.66 5.58 -7.12
N GLY A 30 -14.50 4.77 -6.47
CA GLY A 30 -14.81 3.40 -6.87
C GLY A 30 -13.58 2.50 -6.93
N VAL A 31 -13.48 1.70 -8.00
CA VAL A 31 -12.46 0.64 -8.17
C VAL A 31 -11.02 1.16 -8.07
N PHE A 32 -10.79 2.44 -8.35
CA PHE A 32 -9.45 3.02 -8.28
C PHE A 32 -8.94 3.20 -6.84
N VAL A 33 -9.85 3.37 -5.87
CA VAL A 33 -9.51 3.39 -4.43
C VAL A 33 -8.97 2.03 -4.01
N ASP A 34 -9.67 0.97 -4.38
CA ASP A 34 -9.29 -0.41 -4.07
C ASP A 34 -7.98 -0.81 -4.74
N THR A 35 -7.80 -0.37 -5.99
CA THR A 35 -6.56 -0.56 -6.74
C THR A 35 -5.34 0.00 -6.02
N ALA A 36 -5.46 1.20 -5.47
CA ALA A 36 -4.40 1.85 -4.72
C ALA A 36 -4.17 1.17 -3.36
N ALA A 37 -5.25 0.84 -2.65
CA ALA A 37 -5.17 0.17 -1.34
C ALA A 37 -4.50 -1.22 -1.44
N ILE A 38 -4.82 -2.00 -2.47
CA ILE A 38 -4.19 -3.31 -2.70
C ILE A 38 -2.70 -3.17 -3.04
N GLY A 39 -2.33 -2.15 -3.83
CA GLY A 39 -0.92 -1.84 -4.10
C GLY A 39 -0.13 -1.57 -2.82
N VAL A 40 -0.70 -0.77 -1.92
CA VAL A 40 -0.12 -0.50 -0.60
C VAL A 40 -0.06 -1.78 0.26
N ALA A 41 -1.12 -2.59 0.28
CA ALA A 41 -1.17 -3.81 1.09
C ALA A 41 -0.08 -4.81 0.70
N VAL A 42 0.07 -5.06 -0.59
CA VAL A 42 1.02 -6.05 -1.12
C VAL A 42 2.46 -5.63 -0.83
N ILE A 43 2.81 -4.37 -1.08
CA ILE A 43 4.16 -3.89 -0.78
C ILE A 43 4.44 -3.92 0.72
N THR A 44 3.43 -3.69 1.58
CA THR A 44 3.56 -3.85 3.03
C THR A 44 3.96 -5.26 3.39
N ILE A 45 3.27 -6.27 2.84
CA ILE A 45 3.52 -7.68 3.12
C ILE A 45 4.92 -8.07 2.66
N VAL A 46 5.29 -7.65 1.46
CA VAL A 46 6.61 -7.94 0.88
C VAL A 46 7.73 -7.31 1.69
N LEU A 47 7.58 -6.05 2.10
CA LEU A 47 8.52 -5.37 2.99
C LEU A 47 8.58 -6.02 4.38
N THR A 48 7.45 -6.46 4.91
CA THR A 48 7.39 -7.16 6.20
C THR A 48 8.15 -8.49 6.14
N ILE A 49 7.97 -9.27 5.08
CA ILE A 49 8.71 -10.53 4.87
C ILE A 49 10.21 -10.27 4.69
N HIS A 50 10.58 -9.21 3.97
CA HIS A 50 11.98 -8.82 3.82
C HIS A 50 12.57 -8.39 5.18
N SER A 51 11.90 -7.49 5.88
CA SER A 51 12.26 -6.98 7.22
C SER A 51 12.43 -8.11 8.23
N LEU A 52 11.66 -9.19 8.12
CA LEU A 52 11.78 -10.39 8.96
C LEU A 52 13.16 -11.06 8.86
N LYS A 53 13.86 -10.92 7.73
CA LYS A 53 15.19 -11.49 7.51
C LYS A 53 16.34 -10.51 7.77
N THR A 54 16.12 -9.21 7.60
CA THR A 54 17.19 -8.20 7.63
C THR A 54 17.19 -7.32 8.86
N ASP A 55 16.01 -7.10 9.46
CA ASP A 55 15.79 -6.08 10.48
C ASP A 55 15.42 -6.68 11.84
N LYS A 56 15.45 -5.83 12.86
CA LYS A 56 15.07 -6.20 14.23
C LYS A 56 13.57 -6.52 14.28
N SER A 57 13.21 -7.58 15.01
CA SER A 57 11.82 -8.06 15.17
C SER A 57 10.79 -6.94 15.47
N GLY A 58 11.16 -5.92 16.26
CA GLY A 58 10.29 -4.79 16.58
C GLY A 58 9.95 -3.87 15.39
N VAL A 59 10.87 -3.68 14.44
CA VAL A 59 10.60 -2.88 13.22
C VAL A 59 9.64 -3.64 12.32
N THR A 60 9.80 -4.96 12.23
CA THR A 60 8.95 -5.79 11.38
C THR A 60 7.51 -5.85 11.86
N ILE A 61 7.28 -5.94 13.18
CA ILE A 61 5.92 -5.89 13.76
C ILE A 61 5.29 -4.51 13.53
N ALA A 62 6.07 -3.44 13.66
CA ALA A 62 5.56 -2.09 13.41
C ALA A 62 5.16 -1.89 11.94
N VAL A 63 5.98 -2.37 10.99
CA VAL A 63 5.70 -2.33 9.55
C VAL A 63 4.48 -3.17 9.20
N ALA A 64 4.34 -4.36 9.79
CA ALA A 64 3.16 -5.22 9.64
C ALA A 64 1.88 -4.52 10.11
N LEU A 65 1.96 -3.73 11.19
CA LEU A 65 0.84 -2.93 11.71
C LEU A 65 0.59 -1.63 10.91
N GLY A 66 1.30 -1.41 9.81
CA GLY A 66 1.11 -0.24 8.95
C GLY A 66 2.09 0.92 9.21
N SER A 67 3.08 0.74 10.08
CA SER A 67 4.16 1.72 10.29
C SER A 67 5.25 1.60 9.24
N MET A 68 4.87 1.52 7.96
CA MET A 68 5.80 1.43 6.83
C MET A 68 6.75 2.63 6.74
N LYS A 69 6.35 3.78 7.31
CA LYS A 69 7.21 4.96 7.45
C LYS A 69 8.49 4.70 8.27
N LEU A 70 8.56 3.65 9.09
CA LEU A 70 9.77 3.33 9.84
C LEU A 70 10.87 2.71 8.95
N MET A 71 10.51 2.19 7.77
CA MET A 71 11.46 1.66 6.78
C MET A 71 11.90 2.69 5.74
N ILE A 72 11.58 3.98 5.90
CA ILE A 72 12.01 5.07 4.98
C ILE A 72 13.51 5.06 4.64
N PRO A 73 14.45 4.76 5.57
CA PRO A 73 15.88 4.73 5.22
C PRO A 73 16.26 3.61 4.25
N ASN A 74 15.50 2.51 4.23
CA ASN A 74 15.85 1.29 3.52
C ASN A 74 15.88 1.44 1.97
N PRO A 75 14.87 2.04 1.30
CA PRO A 75 14.91 2.24 -0.15
C PRO A 75 16.02 3.19 -0.62
N PHE A 76 16.53 4.07 0.25
CA PHE A 76 17.66 4.97 -0.09
C PHE A 76 19.02 4.27 -0.06
N CYS A 77 19.21 3.31 0.85
CA CYS A 77 20.42 2.49 0.91
C CYS A 77 20.40 1.30 -0.06
N HIS A 78 19.21 0.77 -0.35
CA HIS A 78 19.02 -0.40 -1.22
C HIS A 78 17.98 -0.13 -2.32
N PRO A 79 18.39 0.42 -3.47
CA PRO A 79 17.47 0.77 -4.56
C PRO A 79 16.74 -0.44 -5.19
N ILE A 80 17.21 -1.66 -4.91
CA ILE A 80 16.55 -2.92 -5.31
C ILE A 80 15.12 -3.03 -4.78
N ILE A 81 14.81 -2.37 -3.65
CA ILE A 81 13.45 -2.33 -3.08
C ILE A 81 12.49 -1.60 -4.02
N LEU A 82 12.96 -0.60 -4.76
CA LEU A 82 12.15 0.12 -5.73
C LEU A 82 11.79 -0.78 -6.92
N LEU A 83 12.74 -1.61 -7.37
CA LEU A 83 12.49 -2.62 -8.41
C LEU A 83 11.48 -3.68 -7.94
N LEU A 84 11.60 -4.14 -6.69
CA LEU A 84 10.65 -5.06 -6.06
C LEU A 84 9.25 -4.45 -5.97
N THR A 85 9.16 -3.15 -5.73
CA THR A 85 7.89 -2.42 -5.68
C THR A 85 7.20 -2.40 -7.05
N LEU A 86 7.97 -2.16 -8.12
CA LEU A 86 7.43 -2.18 -9.47
C LEU A 86 6.94 -3.58 -9.87
N THR A 87 7.75 -4.62 -9.62
CA THR A 87 7.39 -6.00 -9.99
C THR A 87 6.16 -6.49 -9.23
N THR A 88 6.08 -6.24 -7.92
CA THR A 88 4.91 -6.59 -7.11
C THR A 88 3.67 -5.80 -7.51
N GLY A 89 3.79 -4.51 -7.82
CA GLY A 89 2.67 -3.71 -8.34
C GLY A 89 2.10 -4.25 -9.65
N ILE A 90 2.95 -4.75 -10.55
CA ILE A 90 2.51 -5.36 -11.81
C ILE A 90 1.79 -6.68 -11.54
N THR A 91 2.39 -7.59 -10.76
CA THR A 91 1.81 -8.92 -10.52
C THR A 91 0.47 -8.85 -9.78
N TYR A 92 0.37 -7.98 -8.77
CA TYR A 92 -0.81 -7.89 -7.91
C TYR A 92 -1.88 -6.90 -8.38
N SER A 93 -1.68 -6.25 -9.52
CA SER A 93 -2.73 -5.48 -10.19
C SER A 93 -3.80 -6.35 -10.86
N VAL A 94 -3.48 -7.61 -11.16
CA VAL A 94 -4.38 -8.54 -11.88
C VAL A 94 -5.59 -8.95 -11.02
N PRO A 95 -5.44 -9.31 -9.72
CA PRO A 95 -6.58 -9.59 -8.84
C PRO A 95 -7.52 -8.40 -8.65
N VAL A 96 -6.98 -7.17 -8.68
CA VAL A 96 -7.79 -5.93 -8.53
C VAL A 96 -8.77 -5.78 -9.69
N ALA A 97 -8.34 -6.11 -10.91
CA ALA A 97 -9.21 -6.02 -12.09
C ALA A 97 -10.36 -7.04 -12.05
N LEU A 98 -10.22 -8.12 -11.26
CA LEU A 98 -11.21 -9.19 -11.12
C LEU A 98 -12.20 -8.95 -9.98
N PHE A 99 -11.75 -8.40 -8.85
CA PHE A 99 -12.59 -8.12 -7.68
C PHE A 99 -13.05 -6.66 -7.72
N TYR A 100 -14.20 -6.42 -8.34
CA TYR A 100 -14.82 -5.10 -8.51
C TYR A 100 -15.39 -4.56 -7.19
N VAL A 101 -14.52 -4.22 -6.23
CA VAL A 101 -14.88 -3.66 -4.93
C VAL A 101 -14.95 -2.13 -5.04
N ILE A 102 -15.87 -1.51 -4.29
CA ILE A 102 -16.13 -0.07 -4.31
C ILE A 102 -15.68 0.50 -2.97
N GLY A 103 -14.61 1.30 -2.97
CA GLY A 103 -14.07 1.96 -1.79
C GLY A 103 -14.29 3.48 -1.77
N ILE A 104 -14.16 4.06 -0.58
CA ILE A 104 -14.13 5.52 -0.35
C ILE A 104 -12.70 6.07 -0.36
N SER A 105 -12.49 7.30 -0.84
CA SER A 105 -11.14 7.92 -0.99
C SER A 105 -10.32 7.98 0.31
N ALA A 106 -10.97 7.89 1.48
CA ALA A 106 -10.29 7.82 2.78
C ALA A 106 -9.44 6.55 2.96
N SER A 107 -9.75 5.48 2.24
CA SER A 107 -9.16 4.14 2.43
C SER A 107 -7.98 3.83 1.51
N THR A 108 -7.69 4.72 0.56
CA THR A 108 -6.73 4.52 -0.53
C THR A 108 -5.30 4.17 -0.07
N GLY A 109 -4.91 4.56 1.15
CA GLY A 109 -3.55 4.36 1.68
C GLY A 109 -3.40 3.34 2.81
N PHE A 110 -4.46 2.61 3.19
CA PHE A 110 -4.46 1.77 4.41
C PHE A 110 -4.21 0.27 4.19
N GLY A 111 -3.68 -0.13 3.04
CA GLY A 111 -3.29 -1.49 2.65
C GLY A 111 -3.55 -2.65 3.63
N LEU A 112 -2.59 -2.96 4.51
CA LEU A 112 -2.64 -4.07 5.48
C LEU A 112 -3.44 -3.73 6.75
N VAL A 113 -3.61 -2.44 7.05
CA VAL A 113 -4.52 -1.92 8.09
C VAL A 113 -5.97 -1.97 7.57
N GLY A 114 -6.33 -3.08 6.93
CA GLY A 114 -7.65 -3.33 6.36
C GLY A 114 -8.77 -3.29 7.40
N LEU A 115 -8.46 -3.36 8.70
CA LEU A 115 -9.42 -3.10 9.76
C LEU A 115 -9.95 -1.66 9.72
N VAL A 116 -9.09 -0.66 9.48
CA VAL A 116 -9.52 0.74 9.31
C VAL A 116 -10.39 0.88 8.05
N ARG A 117 -10.08 0.12 6.98
CA ARG A 117 -10.91 0.08 5.77
C ARG A 117 -12.30 -0.52 6.03
N TYR A 118 -12.38 -1.61 6.80
CA TYR A 118 -13.66 -2.20 7.19
C TYR A 118 -14.49 -1.23 8.04
N LEU A 119 -13.85 -0.59 9.03
CA LEU A 119 -14.49 0.42 9.88
C LEU A 119 -14.98 1.65 9.08
N ALA A 120 -14.23 2.06 8.06
CA ALA A 120 -14.63 3.17 7.20
C ALA A 120 -15.76 2.77 6.23
N SER A 121 -15.82 1.50 5.80
CA SER A 121 -16.90 0.96 4.97
C SER A 121 -18.22 0.83 5.73
N ILE A 122 -18.19 0.41 7.00
CA ILE A 122 -19.42 0.31 7.83
C ILE A 122 -19.95 1.68 8.26
N ASN A 123 -19.11 2.71 8.30
CA ASN A 123 -19.52 4.09 8.61
C ASN A 123 -20.03 4.84 7.37
N ALA A 124 -19.79 4.31 6.17
CA ALA A 124 -20.25 4.90 4.91
C ALA A 124 -21.61 4.33 4.44
N SER A 125 -22.16 3.33 5.13
CA SER A 125 -23.50 2.75 4.96
C SER A 125 -24.48 3.32 5.97
#